data_AF-A0AA97HCY5-F1
#
_entry.id   AF-A0AA97HCY5-F1
#
_cell.length_a   1.000
_cell.length_b   1.000
_cell.length_c   1.000
_cell.angle_alpha   90.00
_cell.angle_beta   90.00
_cell.angle_gamma   90.00
#
_symmetry.space_group_name_H-M   'P 1'
#
loop_
_entity.id
_entity.type
_entity.pdbx_description
1 polymer ?
#
loop_
_entity_poly.entity_id
_entity_poly.type
_entity_poly.pdbx_seq_one_letter_code
_entity_poly.pdbx_strand_id
1 'polypeptide(L)'
;MITTVGLPASTSLFGGIEYQTPLESLRLKLEYDGNDYSADFPVQYSDVDMTPKTPWNIGAIYSFNDSANIHLSYERGTTLSLGVTFSTNFDTLKSPLLIDEPVPQLGDQQASSIEAVNWSQMSQELVGNAGYKNERIYVADNTVSIVGEQYKYRDRNKGIERAAAVLSNHLPDDIEHYQIIETEKNIPVKSSVVSAELYRKVATVDYFNPTLSDALLDIPSPSLDDQEPIHDQFSRFSTSLTPHLDQSVGNPESFYIYSLSLRGGASYWLTDNLEISSSVALNLVDNLDELSFDVPTDNTSNYRVRTLVRAYVRENDIYLNNLQLTLVSKIRE
;
A
#
# COMPACT_ATOMS: atom_id res chain seq x y z
N MET A 1 52.70 -22.57 7.37
CA MET A 1 52.68 -22.75 5.91
C MET A 1 51.27 -23.17 5.55
N ILE A 2 50.42 -22.23 5.11
CA ILE A 2 49.05 -22.53 4.70
C ILE A 2 49.15 -22.96 3.24
N THR A 3 49.04 -24.26 2.99
CA THR A 3 48.97 -24.79 1.63
C THR A 3 47.52 -24.74 1.20
N THR A 4 47.13 -23.66 0.54
CA THR A 4 45.86 -23.59 -0.18
C THR A 4 45.98 -24.54 -1.37
N VAL A 5 45.51 -25.77 -1.21
CA VAL A 5 45.35 -26.69 -2.34
C VAL A 5 44.11 -26.22 -3.10
N GLY A 6 44.33 -25.44 -4.14
CA GLY A 6 43.28 -25.21 -5.14
C GLY A 6 42.93 -26.56 -5.76
N LEU A 7 41.73 -27.06 -5.46
CA LEU A 7 41.17 -28.20 -6.17
C LEU A 7 41.08 -27.81 -7.65
N PRO A 8 41.54 -28.65 -8.59
CA PRO A 8 41.38 -28.37 -10.00
C PRO A 8 39.88 -28.33 -10.30
N ALA A 9 39.38 -27.17 -10.75
CA ALA A 9 38.03 -27.09 -11.27
C ALA A 9 37.97 -27.93 -12.55
N SER A 10 37.25 -29.03 -12.50
CA SER A 10 36.96 -29.84 -13.68
C SER A 10 36.05 -29.04 -14.61
N THR A 11 36.54 -28.70 -15.80
CA THR A 11 35.70 -28.07 -16.82
C THR A 11 34.72 -29.10 -17.37
N SER A 12 33.42 -28.82 -17.27
CA SER A 12 32.35 -29.62 -17.87
C SER A 12 31.75 -28.93 -19.08
N LEU A 13 31.25 -29.73 -20.04
CA LEU A 13 30.45 -29.23 -21.16
C LEU A 13 28.99 -29.16 -20.72
N PHE A 14 28.33 -28.04 -21.00
CA PHE A 14 26.89 -27.89 -20.84
C PHE A 14 26.28 -27.28 -22.10
N GLY A 15 25.00 -27.58 -22.35
CA GLY A 15 24.28 -26.99 -23.48
C GLY A 15 22.86 -27.49 -23.57
N GLY A 16 21.98 -26.74 -24.22
CA GLY A 16 20.58 -27.10 -24.34
C GLY A 16 19.91 -26.59 -25.61
N ILE A 17 18.76 -27.18 -25.90
CA ILE A 17 17.87 -26.82 -27.00
C ILE A 17 16.49 -26.52 -26.41
N GLU A 18 15.94 -25.38 -26.80
CA GLU A 18 14.53 -25.08 -26.62
C GLU A 18 13.81 -25.29 -27.95
N TYR A 19 12.69 -26.00 -27.91
CA TYR A 19 11.85 -26.28 -29.08
C TYR A 19 10.43 -25.78 -28.83
N GLN A 20 10.01 -24.80 -29.64
CA GLN A 20 8.62 -24.39 -29.72
C GLN A 20 7.86 -25.45 -30.53
N THR A 21 6.90 -26.11 -29.89
CA THR A 21 6.08 -27.13 -30.55
C THR A 21 5.04 -26.47 -31.46
N PRO A 22 4.39 -27.24 -32.36
CA PRO A 22 3.24 -26.74 -33.13
C PRO A 22 2.05 -26.29 -32.27
N LEU A 23 1.99 -26.73 -31.00
CA LEU A 23 1.09 -26.17 -30.01
C LEU A 23 1.72 -24.88 -29.46
N GLU A 24 1.17 -23.72 -29.80
CA GLU A 24 1.72 -22.42 -29.38
C GLU A 24 1.89 -22.33 -27.85
N SER A 25 0.96 -22.93 -27.12
CA SER A 25 0.99 -23.02 -25.66
C SER A 25 2.07 -23.94 -25.07
N LEU A 26 2.84 -24.70 -25.87
CA LEU A 26 3.78 -25.69 -25.34
C LEU A 26 5.20 -25.52 -25.90
N ARG A 27 6.16 -25.32 -24.99
CA ARG A 27 7.60 -25.33 -25.27
C ARG A 27 8.28 -26.48 -24.55
N LEU A 28 9.21 -27.13 -25.23
CA LEU A 28 10.02 -28.22 -24.67
C LEU A 28 11.48 -27.77 -24.54
N LYS A 29 12.14 -28.23 -23.49
CA LYS A 29 13.54 -27.95 -23.19
C LYS A 29 14.28 -29.26 -22.99
N LEU A 30 15.45 -29.37 -23.62
CA LEU A 30 16.38 -30.45 -23.39
C LEU A 30 17.74 -29.82 -23.09
N GLU A 31 18.35 -30.22 -21.99
CA GLU A 31 19.67 -29.76 -21.58
C GLU A 31 20.55 -30.95 -21.26
N TYR A 32 21.83 -30.83 -21.64
CA TYR A 32 22.91 -31.69 -21.21
C TYR A 32 23.76 -30.94 -20.19
N ASP A 33 23.91 -31.53 -19.01
CA ASP A 33 24.76 -31.06 -17.92
C ASP A 33 25.85 -32.12 -17.64
N GLY A 34 27.09 -31.79 -17.98
CA GLY A 34 28.25 -32.63 -17.73
C GLY A 34 28.91 -32.43 -16.37
N ASN A 35 28.28 -31.70 -15.43
CA ASN A 35 28.88 -31.37 -14.15
C ASN A 35 29.13 -32.61 -13.27
N ASP A 36 30.32 -32.66 -12.67
CA ASP A 36 30.68 -33.65 -11.66
C ASP A 36 30.55 -33.02 -10.27
N TYR A 37 29.50 -33.42 -9.55
CA TYR A 37 29.16 -32.91 -8.24
C TYR A 37 29.98 -33.56 -7.11
N SER A 38 30.88 -34.50 -7.41
CA SER A 38 31.62 -35.25 -6.39
C SER A 38 32.47 -34.36 -5.46
N ALA A 39 32.91 -33.20 -5.95
CA ALA A 39 33.68 -32.23 -5.17
C ALA A 39 32.81 -31.20 -4.41
N ASP A 40 31.48 -31.25 -4.57
CA ASP A 40 30.58 -30.29 -3.93
C ASP A 40 30.56 -30.48 -2.41
N PHE A 41 30.40 -29.37 -1.69
CA PHE A 41 30.42 -29.34 -0.23
C PHE A 41 29.47 -30.37 0.44
N PRO A 42 28.20 -30.56 0.00
CA PRO A 42 27.32 -31.55 0.61
C PRO A 42 27.80 -32.99 0.42
N VAL A 43 28.48 -33.30 -0.69
CA VAL A 43 29.06 -34.63 -0.95
C VAL A 43 30.29 -34.85 -0.07
N GLN A 44 31.16 -33.84 0.03
CA GLN A 44 32.43 -33.95 0.75
C GLN A 44 32.29 -33.89 2.28
N TYR A 45 31.29 -33.14 2.80
CA TYR A 45 31.20 -32.84 4.23
C TYR A 45 29.88 -33.27 4.89
N SER A 46 28.86 -33.66 4.11
CA SER A 46 27.54 -34.02 4.64
C SER A 46 27.03 -35.40 4.19
N ASP A 47 27.89 -36.21 3.54
CA ASP A 47 27.59 -37.58 3.07
C ASP A 47 26.32 -37.66 2.20
N VAL A 48 26.08 -36.62 1.39
CA VAL A 48 24.95 -36.56 0.45
C VAL A 48 25.39 -37.08 -0.90
N ASP A 49 24.77 -38.14 -1.42
CA ASP A 49 24.99 -38.57 -2.80
C ASP A 49 24.31 -37.61 -3.79
N MET A 50 25.11 -36.90 -4.58
CA MET A 50 24.65 -35.98 -5.63
C MET A 50 25.00 -36.48 -7.04
N THR A 51 25.35 -37.76 -7.19
CA THR A 51 25.69 -38.34 -8.49
C THR A 51 24.46 -38.36 -9.40
N PRO A 52 24.45 -37.62 -10.53
CA PRO A 52 23.30 -37.63 -11.44
C PRO A 52 23.16 -39.00 -12.10
N LYS A 53 21.92 -39.52 -12.16
CA LYS A 53 21.64 -40.80 -12.85
C LYS A 53 21.67 -40.65 -14.37
N THR A 54 21.50 -39.43 -14.87
CA THR A 54 21.64 -39.06 -16.27
C THR A 54 22.10 -37.60 -16.36
N PRO A 55 22.95 -37.25 -17.34
CA PRO A 55 23.34 -35.87 -17.61
C PRO A 55 22.24 -35.07 -18.34
N TRP A 56 21.11 -35.70 -18.66
CA TRP A 56 20.02 -35.06 -19.41
C TRP A 56 18.93 -34.51 -18.49
N ASN A 57 18.61 -33.24 -18.66
CA ASN A 57 17.49 -32.55 -18.03
C ASN A 57 16.41 -32.26 -19.07
N ILE A 58 15.15 -32.54 -18.76
CA ILE A 58 14.02 -32.38 -19.69
C ILE A 58 13.00 -31.45 -19.04
N GLY A 59 12.54 -30.44 -19.76
CA GLY A 59 11.53 -29.50 -19.30
C GLY A 59 10.38 -29.31 -20.29
N ALA A 60 9.20 -29.03 -19.77
CA ALA A 60 8.03 -28.60 -20.52
C ALA A 60 7.46 -27.33 -19.88
N ILE A 61 7.12 -26.36 -20.73
CA ILE A 61 6.46 -25.12 -20.32
C ILE A 61 5.13 -25.04 -21.04
N TYR A 62 4.05 -25.00 -20.28
CA TYR A 62 2.70 -24.85 -20.79
C TYR A 62 2.14 -23.46 -20.44
N SER A 63 1.86 -22.66 -21.46
CA SER A 63 1.28 -21.31 -21.36
C SER A 63 -0.24 -21.41 -21.45
N PHE A 64 -0.93 -21.16 -20.32
CA PHE A 64 -2.40 -21.12 -20.28
C PHE A 64 -2.95 -19.88 -20.98
N ASN A 65 -2.27 -18.75 -20.77
CA ASN A 65 -2.51 -17.46 -21.37
C ASN A 65 -1.23 -16.62 -21.24
N ASP A 66 -1.26 -15.36 -21.71
CA ASP A 66 -0.12 -14.44 -21.67
C ASP A 66 0.35 -14.05 -20.25
N SER A 67 -0.41 -14.46 -19.22
CA SER A 67 -0.20 -14.09 -17.81
C SER A 67 0.11 -15.28 -16.91
N ALA A 68 0.07 -16.52 -17.41
CA ALA A 68 0.23 -17.72 -16.58
C ALA A 68 0.87 -18.89 -17.33
N ASN A 69 2.00 -19.38 -16.79
CA ASN A 69 2.72 -20.54 -17.30
C ASN A 69 2.89 -21.60 -16.20
N ILE A 70 2.73 -22.87 -16.56
CA ILE A 70 3.17 -24.01 -15.74
C ILE A 70 4.46 -24.57 -16.32
N HIS A 71 5.38 -24.91 -15.45
CA HIS A 71 6.68 -25.49 -15.76
C HIS A 71 6.75 -26.87 -15.11
N LEU A 72 7.13 -27.88 -15.89
CA LEU A 72 7.40 -29.23 -15.38
C LEU A 72 8.80 -29.62 -15.87
N SER A 73 9.73 -29.94 -14.97
CA SER A 73 11.05 -30.44 -15.33
C SER A 73 11.40 -31.73 -14.62
N TYR A 74 12.19 -32.56 -15.30
CA TYR A 74 12.81 -33.74 -14.76
C TYR A 74 14.32 -33.60 -14.91
N GLU A 75 15.02 -33.53 -13.79
CA GLU A 75 16.43 -33.15 -13.71
C GLU A 75 17.25 -34.26 -13.08
N ARG A 76 18.46 -34.45 -13.60
CA ARG A 76 19.51 -35.36 -13.07
C ARG A 76 19.07 -36.82 -12.88
N GLY A 77 17.94 -37.20 -13.49
CA GLY A 77 17.39 -38.55 -13.41
C GLY A 77 16.73 -38.91 -12.08
N THR A 78 16.43 -37.93 -11.24
CA THR A 78 15.83 -38.17 -9.92
C THR A 78 14.86 -37.09 -9.47
N THR A 79 14.96 -35.88 -10.00
CA THR A 79 14.25 -34.72 -9.46
C THR A 79 13.13 -34.32 -10.39
N LEU A 80 11.89 -34.28 -9.91
CA LEU A 80 10.76 -33.72 -10.62
C LEU A 80 10.42 -32.35 -10.02
N SER A 81 10.41 -31.30 -10.83
CA SER A 81 10.09 -29.94 -10.40
C SER A 81 8.81 -29.46 -11.07
N LEU A 82 7.91 -28.86 -10.30
CA LEU A 82 6.70 -28.18 -10.78
C LEU A 82 6.79 -26.71 -10.40
N GLY A 83 6.60 -25.81 -11.35
CA GLY A 83 6.64 -24.36 -11.15
C GLY A 83 5.46 -23.66 -11.81
N VAL A 84 5.08 -22.51 -11.25
CA VAL A 84 4.09 -21.60 -11.83
C VAL A 84 4.70 -20.21 -11.97
N THR A 85 4.53 -19.59 -13.13
CA THR A 85 4.93 -18.19 -13.36
C THR A 85 3.69 -17.38 -13.70
N PHE A 86 3.46 -16.31 -12.94
CA PHE A 86 2.44 -15.32 -13.24
C PHE A 86 3.09 -14.02 -13.71
N SER A 87 2.64 -13.49 -14.85
CA SER A 87 3.07 -12.21 -15.39
C SER A 87 1.87 -11.28 -15.46
N THR A 88 2.07 -10.01 -15.09
CA THR A 88 1.05 -8.98 -15.25
C THR A 88 1.68 -7.66 -15.63
N ASN A 89 0.92 -6.82 -16.33
CA ASN A 89 1.31 -5.44 -16.62
C ASN A 89 0.51 -4.52 -15.70
N PHE A 90 1.20 -3.92 -14.73
CA PHE A 90 0.58 -3.03 -13.75
C PHE A 90 0.08 -1.71 -14.35
N ASP A 91 0.54 -1.32 -15.54
CA ASP A 91 0.03 -0.13 -16.25
C ASP A 91 -1.35 -0.38 -16.87
N THR A 92 -1.64 -1.62 -17.28
CA THR A 92 -2.92 -1.99 -17.90
C THR A 92 -3.90 -2.62 -16.92
N LEU A 93 -3.46 -2.91 -15.69
CA LEU A 93 -4.28 -3.47 -14.64
C LEU A 93 -5.30 -2.42 -14.17
N LYS A 94 -6.43 -2.33 -14.88
CA LYS A 94 -7.56 -1.53 -14.45
C LYS A 94 -8.15 -2.22 -13.23
N SER A 95 -8.07 -1.59 -12.05
CA SER A 95 -8.75 -2.09 -10.85
C SER A 95 -10.24 -2.24 -11.15
N PRO A 96 -10.79 -3.46 -11.27
CA PRO A 96 -12.17 -3.66 -11.67
C PRO A 96 -13.16 -3.26 -10.55
N LEU A 97 -12.65 -2.96 -9.36
CA LEU A 97 -13.44 -2.71 -8.15
C LEU A 97 -13.73 -1.22 -7.89
N LEU A 98 -13.14 -0.30 -8.66
CA LEU A 98 -13.31 1.14 -8.47
C LEU A 98 -13.73 1.78 -9.80
N ILE A 99 -14.97 1.52 -10.24
CA ILE A 99 -15.58 2.41 -11.24
C ILE A 99 -15.87 3.71 -10.49
N ASP A 100 -15.10 4.74 -10.81
CA ASP A 100 -15.38 6.08 -10.33
C ASP A 100 -16.80 6.47 -10.75
N GLU A 101 -17.56 7.02 -9.81
CA GLU A 101 -18.79 7.73 -10.13
C GLU A 101 -18.51 8.78 -11.22
N PRO A 102 -19.46 9.06 -12.12
CA PRO A 102 -19.31 10.15 -13.08
C PRO A 102 -19.03 11.47 -12.32
N VAL A 103 -18.27 12.37 -12.94
CA VAL A 103 -18.15 13.74 -12.41
C VAL A 103 -19.57 14.33 -12.36
N PRO A 104 -19.98 14.95 -11.24
CA PRO A 104 -21.28 15.60 -11.14
C PRO A 104 -21.46 16.56 -12.32
N GLN A 105 -22.52 16.38 -13.10
CA GLN A 105 -22.84 17.31 -14.17
C GLN A 105 -23.32 18.61 -13.53
N LEU A 106 -22.96 19.75 -14.13
CA LEU A 106 -23.48 21.03 -13.69
C LEU A 106 -25.00 21.05 -13.81
N GLY A 107 -25.66 21.34 -12.70
CA GLY A 107 -27.10 21.48 -12.61
C GLY A 107 -27.52 22.89 -12.17
N ASP A 108 -28.83 23.11 -12.17
CA ASP A 108 -29.45 24.38 -11.76
C ASP A 108 -29.90 24.35 -10.28
N GLN A 109 -29.37 23.43 -9.48
CA GLN A 109 -29.81 23.16 -8.10
C GLN A 109 -29.05 23.96 -7.03
N GLN A 110 -28.40 25.05 -7.43
CA GLN A 110 -27.70 25.92 -6.49
C GLN A 110 -28.65 26.46 -5.43
N ALA A 111 -28.17 26.54 -4.19
CA ALA A 111 -28.90 27.20 -3.13
C ALA A 111 -29.11 28.69 -3.47
N SER A 112 -30.21 29.27 -3.01
CA SER A 112 -30.47 30.70 -3.20
C SER A 112 -29.65 31.61 -2.29
N SER A 113 -29.14 31.07 -1.18
CA SER A 113 -28.26 31.74 -0.23
C SER A 113 -27.44 30.71 0.53
N ILE A 114 -26.41 31.16 1.25
CA ILE A 114 -25.51 30.28 2.00
C ILE A 114 -26.23 29.50 3.11
N GLU A 115 -27.24 30.12 3.74
CA GLU A 115 -28.06 29.49 4.78
C GLU A 115 -28.99 28.39 4.24
N ALA A 116 -29.29 28.44 2.94
CA ALA A 116 -30.14 27.46 2.27
C ALA A 116 -29.35 26.25 1.72
N VAL A 117 -28.02 26.25 1.83
CA VAL A 117 -27.18 25.14 1.36
C VAL A 117 -27.43 23.87 2.19
N ASN A 118 -27.63 22.75 1.50
CA ASN A 118 -27.72 21.44 2.15
C ASN A 118 -26.31 20.87 2.39
N TRP A 119 -25.66 21.34 3.46
CA TRP A 119 -24.30 20.93 3.83
C TRP A 119 -24.13 19.42 3.99
N SER A 120 -25.14 18.72 4.50
CA SER A 120 -25.08 17.27 4.67
C SER A 120 -25.04 16.52 3.34
N GLN A 121 -25.80 16.97 2.33
CA GLN A 121 -25.77 16.35 1.01
C GLN A 121 -24.46 16.68 0.28
N MET A 122 -24.02 17.94 0.35
CA MET A 122 -22.76 18.37 -0.24
C MET A 122 -21.56 17.61 0.36
N SER A 123 -21.53 17.42 1.69
CA SER A 123 -20.54 16.58 2.39
C SER A 123 -20.53 15.14 1.87
N GLN A 124 -21.69 14.51 1.72
CA GLN A 124 -21.77 13.15 1.18
C GLN A 124 -21.20 13.04 -0.24
N GLU A 125 -21.46 14.02 -1.11
CA GLU A 125 -20.91 14.07 -2.46
C GLU A 125 -19.41 14.40 -2.48
N LEU A 126 -18.92 15.26 -1.57
CA LEU A 126 -17.49 15.52 -1.39
C LEU A 126 -16.72 14.26 -0.99
N VAL A 127 -17.27 13.46 -0.06
CA VAL A 127 -16.67 12.19 0.38
C VAL A 127 -16.78 11.15 -0.74
N GLY A 128 -18.01 10.86 -1.18
CA GLY A 128 -18.31 9.77 -2.10
C GLY A 128 -17.74 10.01 -3.50
N ASN A 129 -17.94 11.21 -4.06
CA ASN A 129 -17.55 11.52 -5.42
C ASN A 129 -16.16 12.13 -5.50
N ALA A 130 -15.90 13.23 -4.78
CA ALA A 130 -14.65 13.97 -4.86
C ALA A 130 -13.50 13.36 -4.04
N GLY A 131 -13.81 12.47 -3.09
CA GLY A 131 -12.82 11.73 -2.31
C GLY A 131 -12.20 12.52 -1.16
N TYR A 132 -12.88 13.54 -0.62
CA TYR A 132 -12.44 14.30 0.54
C TYR A 132 -13.20 13.84 1.78
N LYS A 133 -12.51 13.14 2.69
CA LYS A 133 -13.07 12.65 3.96
C LYS A 133 -12.59 13.48 5.15
N ASN A 134 -13.24 13.28 6.30
CA ASN A 134 -12.94 13.95 7.57
C ASN A 134 -12.95 15.47 7.40
N GLU A 135 -13.85 15.96 6.55
CA GLU A 135 -13.84 17.31 6.06
C GLU A 135 -14.43 18.29 7.06
N ARG A 136 -13.88 19.50 7.06
CA ARG A 136 -14.40 20.68 7.74
C ARG A 136 -14.66 21.75 6.71
N ILE A 137 -15.81 22.41 6.84
CA ILE A 137 -16.28 23.41 5.89
C ILE A 137 -16.37 24.74 6.61
N TYR A 138 -15.75 25.75 6.02
CA TYR A 138 -15.75 27.12 6.51
C TYR A 138 -16.29 28.05 5.44
N VAL A 139 -16.96 29.11 5.87
CA VAL A 139 -17.44 30.17 4.99
C VAL A 139 -16.90 31.49 5.51
N ALA A 140 -16.23 32.23 4.64
CA ALA A 140 -15.77 33.58 4.90
C ALA A 140 -15.95 34.43 3.64
N ASP A 141 -16.70 35.53 3.76
CA ASP A 141 -17.06 36.40 2.65
C ASP A 141 -17.64 35.59 1.47
N ASN A 142 -17.04 35.71 0.28
CA ASN A 142 -17.43 35.02 -0.95
C ASN A 142 -16.62 33.73 -1.18
N THR A 143 -16.04 33.15 -0.12
CA THR A 143 -15.17 31.95 -0.19
C THR A 143 -15.70 30.83 0.69
N VAL A 144 -15.82 29.63 0.11
CA VAL A 144 -16.06 28.39 0.86
C VAL A 144 -14.77 27.59 0.90
N SER A 145 -14.31 27.27 2.11
CA SER A 145 -13.10 26.49 2.34
C SER A 145 -13.42 25.08 2.80
N ILE A 146 -12.89 24.07 2.10
CA ILE A 146 -12.97 22.66 2.44
C ILE A 146 -11.61 22.20 2.93
N VAL A 147 -11.52 21.79 4.20
CA VAL A 147 -10.32 21.21 4.80
C VAL A 147 -10.55 19.72 4.96
N GLY A 148 -9.82 18.86 4.27
CA GLY A 148 -10.07 17.41 4.33
C GLY A 148 -8.94 16.55 3.77
N GLU A 149 -9.07 15.22 3.91
CA GLU A 149 -8.07 14.26 3.42
C GLU A 149 -8.50 13.67 2.07
N GLN A 150 -7.68 13.83 1.03
CA GLN A 150 -7.93 13.22 -0.28
C GLN A 150 -7.56 11.73 -0.26
N TYR A 151 -8.57 10.85 -0.22
CA TYR A 151 -8.36 9.40 -0.08
C TYR A 151 -8.63 8.59 -1.36
N LYS A 152 -9.29 9.19 -2.37
CA LYS A 152 -9.79 8.46 -3.54
C LYS A 152 -8.89 8.65 -4.77
N TYR A 153 -8.43 9.87 -5.03
CA TYR A 153 -7.73 10.20 -6.27
C TYR A 153 -6.23 10.41 -6.07
N ARG A 154 -5.42 9.62 -6.78
CA ARG A 154 -3.97 9.80 -6.86
C ARG A 154 -3.60 11.10 -7.59
N ASP A 155 -4.31 11.42 -8.67
CA ASP A 155 -4.22 12.72 -9.32
C ASP A 155 -5.05 13.74 -8.53
N ARG A 156 -4.37 14.71 -7.93
CA ARG A 156 -5.02 15.74 -7.10
C ARG A 156 -5.91 16.66 -7.91
N ASN A 157 -5.56 16.95 -9.17
CA ASN A 157 -6.38 17.81 -10.01
C ASN A 157 -7.74 17.15 -10.30
N LYS A 158 -7.77 15.83 -10.48
CA LYS A 158 -9.03 15.09 -10.63
C LYS A 158 -9.92 15.17 -9.38
N GLY A 159 -9.33 15.13 -8.18
CA GLY A 159 -10.06 15.33 -6.92
C GLY A 159 -10.60 16.75 -6.80
N ILE A 160 -9.76 17.74 -7.07
CA ILE A 160 -10.11 19.17 -7.02
C ILE A 160 -11.22 19.50 -8.03
N GLU A 161 -11.14 18.98 -9.27
CA GLU A 161 -12.17 19.18 -10.30
C GLU A 161 -13.53 18.65 -9.85
N ARG A 162 -13.55 17.47 -9.21
CA ARG A 162 -14.79 16.88 -8.68
C ARG A 162 -15.33 17.65 -7.49
N ALA A 163 -14.45 18.11 -6.59
CA ALA A 163 -14.87 18.98 -5.51
C ALA A 163 -15.47 20.28 -6.06
N ALA A 164 -14.85 20.91 -7.05
CA ALA A 164 -15.39 22.09 -7.71
C ALA A 164 -16.74 21.81 -8.39
N ALA A 165 -16.94 20.64 -8.99
CA ALA A 165 -18.23 20.21 -9.54
C ALA A 165 -19.32 20.15 -8.47
N VAL A 166 -19.02 19.47 -7.35
CA VAL A 166 -19.94 19.37 -6.20
C VAL A 166 -20.24 20.77 -5.65
N LEU A 167 -19.22 21.56 -5.34
CA LEU A 167 -19.38 22.90 -4.80
C LEU A 167 -20.21 23.80 -5.73
N SER A 168 -19.95 23.76 -7.05
CA SER A 168 -20.69 24.54 -8.04
C SER A 168 -22.17 24.18 -8.13
N ASN A 169 -22.56 22.95 -7.79
CA ASN A 169 -23.96 22.51 -7.82
C ASN A 169 -24.73 22.87 -6.55
N HIS A 170 -24.04 23.02 -5.42
CA HIS A 170 -24.68 23.24 -4.12
C HIS A 170 -24.60 24.69 -3.65
N LEU A 171 -23.53 25.41 -4.00
CA LEU A 171 -23.29 26.76 -3.50
C LEU A 171 -24.02 27.84 -4.30
N PRO A 172 -24.48 28.91 -3.63
CA PRO A 172 -25.10 30.07 -4.27
C PRO A 172 -24.11 30.83 -5.17
N ASP A 173 -24.66 31.62 -6.10
CA ASP A 173 -23.90 32.37 -7.12
C ASP A 173 -23.02 33.50 -6.56
N ASP A 174 -23.24 33.91 -5.32
CA ASP A 174 -22.41 34.91 -4.64
C ASP A 174 -21.09 34.32 -4.12
N ILE A 175 -20.90 33.00 -4.12
CA ILE A 175 -19.59 32.40 -3.84
C ILE A 175 -18.70 32.48 -5.08
N GLU A 176 -17.58 33.19 -4.96
CA GLU A 176 -16.61 33.42 -6.03
C GLU A 176 -15.45 32.41 -6.01
N HIS A 177 -15.15 31.86 -4.83
CA HIS A 177 -13.95 31.05 -4.59
C HIS A 177 -14.24 29.76 -3.82
N TYR A 178 -13.73 28.66 -4.37
CA TYR A 178 -13.69 27.36 -3.70
C TYR A 178 -12.26 27.10 -3.23
N GLN A 179 -12.02 27.22 -1.93
CA GLN A 179 -10.72 26.92 -1.36
C GLN A 179 -10.69 25.46 -0.90
N ILE A 180 -9.76 24.68 -1.42
CA ILE A 180 -9.57 23.27 -1.07
C ILE A 180 -8.23 23.13 -0.37
N ILE A 181 -8.25 22.70 0.88
CA ILE A 181 -7.10 22.51 1.75
C ILE A 181 -6.97 21.01 2.03
N GLU A 182 -6.03 20.38 1.36
CA GLU A 182 -5.74 18.97 1.57
C GLU A 182 -4.89 18.79 2.82
N THR A 183 -5.29 17.84 3.65
CA THR A 183 -4.59 17.52 4.89
C THR A 183 -4.07 16.09 4.90
N GLU A 184 -2.97 15.88 5.62
CA GLU A 184 -2.48 14.57 6.02
C GLU A 184 -2.28 14.61 7.53
N LYS A 185 -2.98 13.71 8.26
CA LYS A 185 -3.03 13.75 9.74
C LYS A 185 -3.36 15.14 10.28
N ASN A 186 -4.38 15.78 9.71
CA ASN A 186 -4.83 17.15 10.01
C ASN A 186 -3.83 18.27 9.73
N ILE A 187 -2.67 17.98 9.13
CA ILE A 187 -1.74 19.03 8.70
C ILE A 187 -2.05 19.45 7.27
N PRO A 188 -2.25 20.75 6.99
CA PRO A 188 -2.35 21.26 5.63
C PRO A 188 -1.07 20.98 4.81
N VAL A 189 -1.20 20.10 3.83
CA VAL A 189 -0.12 19.73 2.91
C VAL A 189 -0.22 20.49 1.59
N LYS A 190 -1.44 20.79 1.12
CA LYS A 190 -1.70 21.57 -0.09
C LYS A 190 -2.91 22.48 0.10
N SER A 191 -2.87 23.69 -0.44
CA SER A 191 -4.05 24.54 -0.57
C SER A 191 -4.15 25.08 -1.98
N SER A 192 -5.36 25.04 -2.51
CA SER A 192 -5.66 25.56 -3.83
C SER A 192 -6.97 26.32 -3.77
N VAL A 193 -7.13 27.31 -4.64
CA VAL A 193 -8.37 28.05 -4.85
C VAL A 193 -8.84 27.82 -6.27
N VAL A 194 -10.10 27.47 -6.42
CA VAL A 194 -10.79 27.40 -7.71
C VAL A 194 -11.73 28.58 -7.84
N SER A 195 -11.65 29.33 -8.94
CA SER A 195 -12.65 30.35 -9.27
C SER A 195 -13.95 29.70 -9.72
N ALA A 196 -15.06 30.02 -9.04
CA ALA A 196 -16.39 29.49 -9.35
C ALA A 196 -16.82 29.81 -10.79
N GLU A 197 -16.65 31.07 -11.22
CA GLU A 197 -17.00 31.53 -12.56
C GLU A 197 -16.18 30.83 -13.64
N LEU A 198 -14.85 30.78 -13.48
CA LEU A 198 -13.97 30.16 -14.47
C LEU A 198 -14.18 28.64 -14.52
N TYR A 199 -14.41 28.00 -13.37
CA TYR A 199 -14.70 26.58 -13.32
C TYR A 199 -15.98 26.23 -14.08
N ARG A 200 -17.05 27.04 -13.95
CA ARG A 200 -18.28 26.84 -14.73
C ARG A 200 -17.99 26.84 -16.23
N LYS A 201 -17.20 27.80 -16.73
CA LYS A 201 -16.79 27.86 -18.15
C LYS A 201 -15.95 26.65 -18.57
N VAL A 202 -15.11 26.14 -17.67
CA VAL A 202 -14.32 24.92 -17.92
C VAL A 202 -15.26 23.72 -18.06
N ALA A 203 -16.19 23.56 -17.13
CA ALA A 203 -17.10 22.42 -17.07
C ALA A 203 -18.16 22.42 -18.19
N THR A 204 -18.59 23.59 -18.69
CA THR A 204 -19.49 23.70 -19.84
C THR A 204 -18.76 23.72 -21.19
N VAL A 205 -17.43 23.72 -21.19
CA VAL A 205 -16.58 23.78 -22.39
C VAL A 205 -16.84 25.05 -23.23
N ASP A 206 -16.91 26.19 -22.56
CA ASP A 206 -17.30 27.47 -23.17
C ASP A 206 -16.22 28.12 -24.06
N TYR A 207 -14.98 27.60 -24.04
CA TYR A 207 -13.87 28.13 -24.83
C TYR A 207 -12.93 27.03 -25.34
N PHE A 208 -11.93 27.41 -26.14
CA PHE A 208 -11.05 26.45 -26.78
C PHE A 208 -10.11 25.77 -25.78
N ASN A 209 -10.17 24.43 -25.73
CA ASN A 209 -9.32 23.57 -24.91
C ASN A 209 -9.28 24.00 -23.41
N PRO A 210 -10.44 24.04 -22.74
CA PRO A 210 -10.52 24.46 -21.35
C PRO A 210 -9.88 23.42 -20.44
N THR A 211 -9.17 23.87 -19.42
CA THR A 211 -8.52 23.00 -18.44
C THR A 211 -8.78 23.51 -17.03
N LEU A 212 -8.80 22.59 -16.04
CA LEU A 212 -8.93 22.98 -14.63
C LEU A 212 -7.88 24.02 -14.22
N SER A 213 -6.68 23.94 -14.77
CA SER A 213 -5.58 24.88 -14.53
C SER A 213 -5.93 26.34 -14.84
N ASP A 214 -6.90 26.59 -15.71
CA ASP A 214 -7.36 27.95 -16.04
C ASP A 214 -8.18 28.58 -14.89
N ALA A 215 -8.78 27.74 -14.03
CA ALA A 215 -9.58 28.16 -12.89
C ALA A 215 -8.88 27.93 -11.54
N LEU A 216 -7.75 27.22 -11.51
CA LEU A 216 -7.07 26.73 -10.32
C LEU A 216 -5.80 27.53 -10.01
N LEU A 217 -5.68 28.00 -8.78
CA LEU A 217 -4.48 28.64 -8.25
C LEU A 217 -4.01 27.91 -6.99
N ASP A 218 -2.75 27.47 -6.96
CA ASP A 218 -2.13 26.96 -5.74
C ASP A 218 -1.68 28.13 -4.86
N ILE A 219 -2.02 28.07 -3.56
CA ILE A 219 -1.75 29.12 -2.60
C ILE A 219 -1.11 28.56 -1.31
N PRO A 220 -0.43 29.39 -0.51
CA PRO A 220 -0.05 28.99 0.84
C PRO A 220 -1.29 28.64 1.67
N SER A 221 -1.18 27.60 2.50
CA SER A 221 -2.27 27.21 3.40
C SER A 221 -2.61 28.35 4.37
N PRO A 222 -3.86 28.83 4.42
CA PRO A 222 -4.25 29.86 5.37
C PRO A 222 -4.28 29.28 6.79
N SER A 223 -4.21 30.16 7.79
CA SER A 223 -4.59 29.79 9.16
C SER A 223 -6.11 29.87 9.29
N LEU A 224 -6.73 28.82 9.78
CA LEU A 224 -8.17 28.77 10.09
C LEU A 224 -8.44 28.62 11.60
N ASP A 225 -7.41 28.78 12.43
CA ASP A 225 -7.46 28.51 13.88
C ASP A 225 -8.50 29.35 14.63
N ASP A 226 -8.86 30.53 14.11
CA ASP A 226 -9.83 31.46 14.73
C ASP A 226 -11.24 31.36 14.13
N GLN A 227 -11.49 30.42 13.22
CA GLN A 227 -12.79 30.23 12.56
C GLN A 227 -13.47 28.95 13.04
N GLU A 228 -14.76 29.03 13.30
CA GLU A 228 -15.58 27.84 13.58
C GLU A 228 -16.13 27.26 12.27
N PRO A 229 -16.01 25.95 12.03
CA PRO A 229 -16.58 25.33 10.84
C PRO A 229 -18.10 25.34 10.90
N ILE A 230 -18.74 25.65 9.78
CA ILE A 230 -20.20 25.54 9.62
C ILE A 230 -20.65 24.07 9.51
N HIS A 231 -19.73 23.19 9.11
CA HIS A 231 -19.93 21.75 9.04
C HIS A 231 -18.62 21.04 9.39
N ASP A 232 -18.67 20.09 10.32
CA ASP A 232 -17.50 19.38 10.84
C ASP A 232 -17.76 17.88 10.89
N GLN A 233 -17.06 17.14 10.02
CA GLN A 233 -17.09 15.69 9.95
C GLN A 233 -15.79 15.07 10.46
N PHE A 234 -14.90 15.88 11.05
CA PHE A 234 -13.67 15.39 11.63
C PHE A 234 -13.94 14.66 12.95
N SER A 235 -13.82 13.33 12.92
CA SER A 235 -13.93 12.53 14.14
C SER A 235 -12.65 12.60 14.97
N ARG A 236 -12.71 13.28 16.12
CA ARG A 236 -11.60 13.31 17.08
C ARG A 236 -11.29 11.94 17.67
N PHE A 237 -12.26 11.03 17.74
CA PHE A 237 -12.09 9.68 18.27
C PHE A 237 -12.12 8.66 17.14
N SER A 238 -11.19 7.71 17.13
CA SER A 238 -11.17 6.60 16.19
C SER A 238 -10.96 5.28 16.91
N THR A 239 -11.55 4.22 16.39
CA THR A 239 -11.34 2.85 16.86
C THR A 239 -11.19 1.91 15.69
N SER A 240 -10.37 0.89 15.86
CA SER A 240 -10.18 -0.16 14.86
C SER A 240 -10.16 -1.53 15.52
N LEU A 241 -10.63 -2.53 14.77
CA LEU A 241 -10.50 -3.93 15.12
C LEU A 241 -10.05 -4.67 13.86
N THR A 242 -8.82 -5.19 13.86
CA THR A 242 -8.18 -5.69 12.65
C THR A 242 -7.46 -7.01 12.93
N PRO A 243 -7.72 -8.08 12.16
CA PRO A 243 -6.88 -9.26 12.21
C PRO A 243 -5.50 -8.95 11.64
N HIS A 244 -4.45 -9.42 12.29
CA HIS A 244 -3.07 -9.14 11.94
C HIS A 244 -2.28 -10.45 11.91
N LEU A 245 -1.62 -10.73 10.77
CA LEU A 245 -0.78 -11.91 10.58
C LEU A 245 0.68 -11.48 10.48
N ASP A 246 1.47 -11.83 11.48
CA ASP A 246 2.93 -11.76 11.40
C ASP A 246 3.44 -13.11 10.87
N GLN A 247 4.30 -13.08 9.84
CA GLN A 247 4.84 -14.31 9.25
C GLN A 247 6.30 -14.17 8.83
N SER A 248 7.04 -15.28 8.89
CA SER A 248 8.43 -15.38 8.47
C SER A 248 8.66 -16.75 7.80
N VAL A 249 9.31 -16.76 6.64
CA VAL A 249 9.65 -17.97 5.88
C VAL A 249 11.17 -18.12 5.84
N GLY A 250 11.67 -19.35 5.98
CA GLY A 250 13.10 -19.67 5.90
C GLY A 250 13.87 -19.42 7.21
N ASN A 251 13.20 -19.54 8.37
CA ASN A 251 13.90 -19.51 9.65
C ASN A 251 14.71 -20.82 9.82
N PRO A 252 15.94 -20.78 10.38
CA PRO A 252 16.74 -21.98 10.62
C PRO A 252 16.11 -22.93 11.65
N GLU A 253 15.23 -22.43 12.51
CA GLU A 253 14.53 -23.22 13.55
C GLU A 253 13.24 -23.85 13.01
N SER A 254 12.50 -23.14 12.16
CA SER A 254 11.34 -23.63 11.43
C SER A 254 11.18 -22.93 10.10
N PHE A 255 10.82 -23.68 9.06
CA PHE A 255 10.66 -23.13 7.71
C PHE A 255 9.56 -22.07 7.63
N TYR A 256 8.52 -22.17 8.46
CA TYR A 256 7.42 -21.21 8.48
C TYR A 256 7.01 -20.88 9.90
N ILE A 257 7.17 -19.61 10.27
CA ILE A 257 6.75 -19.06 11.56
C ILE A 257 5.61 -18.09 11.30
N TYR A 258 4.55 -18.17 12.11
CA TYR A 258 3.39 -17.29 12.01
C TYR A 258 2.80 -16.96 13.38
N SER A 259 2.14 -15.82 13.47
CA SER A 259 1.24 -15.44 14.57
C SER A 259 0.06 -14.66 14.01
N LEU A 260 -1.15 -15.19 14.25
CA LEU A 260 -2.39 -14.53 13.92
C LEU A 260 -2.96 -13.91 15.20
N SER A 261 -3.12 -12.60 15.19
CA SER A 261 -3.66 -11.82 16.31
C SER A 261 -4.86 -10.99 15.87
N LEU A 262 -5.71 -10.63 16.83
CA LEU A 262 -6.76 -9.63 16.68
C LEU A 262 -6.32 -8.35 17.39
N ARG A 263 -6.12 -7.27 16.64
CA ARG A 263 -5.66 -5.98 17.19
C ARG A 263 -6.82 -5.01 17.35
N GLY A 264 -7.05 -4.57 18.58
CA GLY A 264 -7.93 -3.45 18.91
C GLY A 264 -7.13 -2.17 19.05
N GLY A 265 -7.47 -1.15 18.27
CA GLY A 265 -6.86 0.18 18.32
C GLY A 265 -7.86 1.24 18.77
N ALA A 266 -7.38 2.25 19.48
CA ALA A 266 -8.11 3.47 19.78
C ALA A 266 -7.19 4.68 19.65
N SER A 267 -7.71 5.78 19.10
CA SER A 267 -7.01 7.07 19.10
C SER A 267 -7.93 8.24 19.38
N TYR A 268 -7.37 9.30 19.95
CA TYR A 268 -8.08 10.52 20.28
C TYR A 268 -7.21 11.76 20.00
N TRP A 269 -7.75 12.71 19.24
CA TRP A 269 -7.14 14.01 18.97
C TRP A 269 -7.47 15.00 20.09
N LEU A 270 -6.50 15.22 20.99
CA LEU A 270 -6.57 16.18 22.09
C LEU A 270 -6.65 17.62 21.59
N THR A 271 -5.95 17.91 20.50
CA THR A 271 -6.02 19.14 19.69
C THR A 271 -5.95 18.73 18.22
N ASP A 272 -6.02 19.67 17.29
CA ASP A 272 -5.93 19.38 15.85
C ASP A 272 -4.56 18.83 15.42
N ASN A 273 -3.56 18.92 16.30
CA ASN A 273 -2.18 18.52 16.03
C ASN A 273 -1.57 17.60 17.10
N LEU A 274 -2.32 17.23 18.14
CA LEU A 274 -1.88 16.35 19.22
C LEU A 274 -2.82 15.15 19.32
N GLU A 275 -2.31 13.96 19.05
CA GLU A 275 -3.05 12.69 19.10
C GLU A 275 -2.48 11.79 20.19
N ILE A 276 -3.35 11.17 20.98
CA ILE A 276 -3.01 9.99 21.80
C ILE A 276 -3.57 8.74 21.13
N SER A 277 -2.75 7.71 20.98
CA SER A 277 -3.16 6.43 20.41
C SER A 277 -2.64 5.25 21.20
N SER A 278 -3.44 4.18 21.21
CA SER A 278 -3.10 2.92 21.88
C SER A 278 -3.63 1.76 21.06
N SER A 279 -2.89 0.66 21.03
CA SER A 279 -3.38 -0.59 20.47
C SER A 279 -2.96 -1.79 21.29
N VAL A 280 -3.90 -2.72 21.44
CA VAL A 280 -3.76 -3.97 22.19
C VAL A 280 -4.03 -5.10 21.21
N ALA A 281 -3.20 -6.12 21.21
CA ALA A 281 -3.42 -7.34 20.44
C ALA A 281 -3.78 -8.49 21.37
N LEU A 282 -4.74 -9.29 20.91
CA LEU A 282 -5.05 -10.62 21.42
C LEU A 282 -4.50 -11.63 20.42
N ASN A 283 -3.51 -12.41 20.83
CA ASN A 283 -3.01 -13.53 20.06
C ASN A 283 -4.09 -14.62 19.95
N LEU A 284 -4.34 -15.12 18.75
CA LEU A 284 -5.38 -16.13 18.50
C LEU A 284 -4.76 -17.51 18.27
N VAL A 285 -3.71 -17.57 17.44
CA VAL A 285 -2.99 -18.81 17.10
C VAL A 285 -1.62 -18.45 16.52
N ASP A 286 -0.61 -19.23 16.90
CA ASP A 286 0.75 -19.06 16.44
C ASP A 286 1.53 -20.39 16.53
N ASN A 287 2.76 -20.38 16.03
CA ASN A 287 3.76 -21.44 16.26
C ASN A 287 5.11 -20.85 16.72
N LEU A 288 5.06 -19.80 17.54
CA LEU A 288 6.25 -19.12 18.06
C LEU A 288 7.03 -19.96 19.07
N ASP A 289 6.43 -21.04 19.58
CA ASP A 289 7.07 -22.05 20.42
C ASP A 289 8.15 -22.86 19.67
N GLU A 290 8.09 -22.93 18.33
CA GLU A 290 9.15 -23.53 17.49
C GLU A 290 10.45 -22.72 17.50
N LEU A 291 10.42 -21.47 17.97
CA LEU A 291 11.61 -20.63 18.13
C LEU A 291 12.37 -21.01 19.41
N SER A 292 13.44 -21.79 19.26
CA SER A 292 14.20 -22.39 20.36
C SER A 292 15.39 -21.57 20.87
N PHE A 293 15.69 -20.41 20.26
CA PHE A 293 16.77 -19.54 20.71
C PHE A 293 16.46 -18.87 22.06
N ASP A 294 17.01 -19.45 23.12
CA ASP A 294 17.07 -18.89 24.46
C ASP A 294 18.15 -17.80 24.61
N VAL A 295 18.03 -17.04 25.69
CA VAL A 295 18.91 -15.91 26.04
C VAL A 295 20.40 -16.31 25.96
N PRO A 296 21.25 -15.64 25.15
CA PRO A 296 22.67 -15.94 25.10
C PRO A 296 23.32 -15.77 26.48
N THR A 297 24.19 -16.70 26.88
CA THR A 297 25.00 -16.58 28.10
C THR A 297 26.18 -15.62 27.88
N ASP A 298 25.90 -14.34 27.67
CA ASP A 298 26.91 -13.31 27.39
C ASP A 298 27.31 -12.47 28.63
N ASN A 299 26.92 -12.90 29.84
CA ASN A 299 27.24 -12.25 31.12
C ASN A 299 26.84 -10.77 31.23
N THR A 300 25.92 -10.27 30.40
CA THR A 300 25.42 -8.89 30.53
C THR A 300 24.35 -8.77 31.61
N SER A 301 24.43 -7.70 32.42
CA SER A 301 23.38 -7.31 33.37
C SER A 301 22.39 -6.29 32.77
N ASN A 302 22.58 -5.90 31.51
CA ASN A 302 21.72 -4.92 30.85
C ASN A 302 20.36 -5.55 30.47
N TYR A 303 19.28 -4.79 30.64
CA TYR A 303 17.95 -5.17 30.14
C TYR A 303 18.01 -5.34 28.62
N ARG A 304 17.65 -6.53 28.15
CA ARG A 304 17.67 -6.88 26.73
C ARG A 304 16.34 -6.54 26.07
N VAL A 305 16.27 -5.37 25.44
CA VAL A 305 15.02 -4.86 24.85
C VAL A 305 14.77 -5.44 23.44
N ARG A 306 15.83 -5.83 22.71
CA ARG A 306 15.73 -6.35 21.33
C ARG A 306 16.15 -7.82 21.18
N THR A 307 16.90 -8.35 22.14
CA THR A 307 17.37 -9.75 22.12
C THR A 307 16.31 -10.74 22.62
N LEU A 308 15.35 -10.25 23.44
CA LEU A 308 14.32 -11.08 24.10
C LEU A 308 12.93 -10.93 23.51
N VAL A 309 12.77 -10.27 22.36
CA VAL A 309 11.45 -10.10 21.73
C VAL A 309 10.73 -11.44 21.59
N ARG A 310 11.48 -12.52 21.27
CA ARG A 310 10.95 -13.89 21.18
C ARG A 310 10.39 -14.43 22.51
N ALA A 311 10.99 -14.09 23.65
CA ALA A 311 10.50 -14.49 24.96
C ALA A 311 9.25 -13.69 25.38
N TYR A 312 9.20 -12.38 25.09
CA TYR A 312 8.07 -11.53 25.47
C TYR A 312 6.78 -11.85 24.71
N VAL A 313 6.88 -12.21 23.43
CA VAL A 313 5.70 -12.55 22.61
C VAL A 313 5.14 -13.93 23.00
N ARG A 314 5.98 -14.86 23.47
CA ARG A 314 5.56 -16.21 23.90
C ARG A 314 4.77 -16.22 25.21
N GLU A 315 5.07 -15.31 26.13
CA GLU A 315 4.56 -15.39 27.51
C GLU A 315 3.17 -14.76 27.74
N ASN A 316 2.64 -14.02 26.76
CA ASN A 316 1.38 -13.28 26.95
C ASN A 316 0.47 -13.39 25.72
N ASP A 317 -0.73 -13.93 25.94
CA ASP A 317 -1.79 -13.96 24.92
C ASP A 317 -2.35 -12.57 24.60
N ILE A 318 -2.15 -11.60 25.51
CA ILE A 318 -2.57 -10.21 25.34
C ILE A 318 -1.37 -9.31 25.56
N TYR A 319 -1.09 -8.44 24.61
CA TYR A 319 0.01 -7.50 24.71
C TYR A 319 -0.34 -6.11 24.17
N LEU A 320 0.31 -5.10 24.76
CA LEU A 320 0.21 -3.71 24.32
C LEU A 320 1.17 -3.51 23.15
N ASN A 321 0.62 -3.26 21.95
CA ASN A 321 1.43 -3.01 20.75
C ASN A 321 2.02 -1.61 20.77
N ASN A 322 1.23 -0.61 21.16
CA ASN A 322 1.71 0.75 21.35
C ASN A 322 0.85 1.52 22.36
N LEU A 323 1.48 2.50 22.98
CA LEU A 323 0.85 3.64 23.64
C LEU A 323 1.70 4.86 23.27
N GLN A 324 1.12 5.80 22.53
CA GLN A 324 1.86 6.89 21.93
C GLN A 324 1.11 8.22 22.10
N LEU A 325 1.87 9.26 22.42
CA LEU A 325 1.45 10.64 22.26
C LEU A 325 2.21 11.23 21.08
N THR A 326 1.49 11.72 20.07
CA THR A 326 2.05 12.23 18.81
C THR A 326 1.67 13.69 18.65
N LEU A 327 2.68 14.57 18.66
CA LEU A 327 2.55 15.96 18.21
C LEU A 327 2.99 16.03 16.75
N VAL A 328 2.13 16.52 15.88
CA VAL A 328 2.43 16.72 14.45
C VAL A 328 2.50 18.22 14.17
N SER A 329 3.53 18.69 13.48
CA SER A 329 3.64 20.12 13.12
C SER A 329 4.30 20.30 11.78
N LYS A 330 3.83 21.28 10.99
CA LYS A 330 4.49 21.70 9.76
C LYS A 330 5.75 22.50 10.12
N ILE A 331 6.90 22.05 9.65
CA ILE A 331 8.15 22.82 9.76
C ILE A 331 8.05 23.96 8.75
N ARG A 332 8.20 25.20 9.22
CA ARG A 332 8.28 26.37 8.33
C ARG A 332 9.65 26.34 7.66
N GLU A 333 9.68 26.25 6.33
CA GLU A 333 10.87 26.56 5.53
C GLU A 333 11.07 28.06 5.38
#